data_AF-A0A1G0EUE1-F1
#
_entry.id   AF-A0A1G0EUE1-F1
#
_cell.length_a   1.000
_cell.length_b   1.000
_cell.length_c   1.000
_cell.angle_alpha   90.00
_cell.angle_beta   90.00
_cell.angle_gamma   90.00
#
_symmetry.space_group_name_H-M   'P 1'
#
loop_
_entity.id
_entity.type
_entity.pdbx_description
1 polymer ?
#
loop_
_entity_poly.entity_id
_entity_poly.type
_entity_poly.pdbx_seq_one_letter_code
_entity_poly.pdbx_strand_id
1 'polypeptide(L)'
;MTVAFVFTFTAITPASFAASDDFEAYRLQQQQGAQKIKAEFQEYKENQDREFSGFLKSQWREFETFQGKVRIKEPKPRQLPVVLPAAQPAPAQPVPAPEPIVPKPVPDIKAKPSPIAPAPVIAPVAVAPVITPPPPPPQPKPVPVAADKIELSFYGNTVSFLFDPQWKKYRLPNGDKPEAMSAFWTMMSGSKYEPALESVNAARRELKLDDWGYVALWRDAVQALQPERKPEQNLLLWYFLVKSGYDVRLGYAGQDVHLFVAVKQQVFSTKFTRVGPQTYYAVLAADRGDSIGSFYTYEASYPVKLKPLDIASASTSFTRPVTAQRVLAFEYKGETIRLNVPYDRRLVQYMGSFPQSEFAIYYATDGSQLVRQSLLAELKKYTAMMSEEEAVNFLLAFVQKAFAYKTDDDQFGYEKYFFVEESFFFPYSDCEDRSVLFAWLAHELVGVKMIGLLYPGHMTTAVALRQVKPGFSTVDHQGARFVIADPTYIGASVGMAMPFYAKLKPNRVVDIQ
;
A
#
# COMPACT_ATOMS: atom_id res chain seq x y z
N MET A 1 -17.21 59.44 81.61
CA MET A 1 -15.97 59.24 80.85
C MET A 1 -16.33 58.67 79.49
N THR A 2 -16.00 59.44 78.48
CA THR A 2 -16.17 59.21 77.04
C THR A 2 -15.13 58.19 76.57
N VAL A 3 -15.53 57.08 75.94
CA VAL A 3 -14.73 56.41 74.88
C VAL A 3 -15.70 55.74 73.91
N ALA A 4 -15.52 56.08 72.62
CA ALA A 4 -16.31 55.67 71.47
C ALA A 4 -16.01 54.23 71.04
N PHE A 5 -17.02 53.52 70.53
CA PHE A 5 -16.84 52.42 69.59
C PHE A 5 -17.48 52.82 68.25
N VAL A 6 -16.63 52.93 67.24
CA VAL A 6 -16.95 53.33 65.88
C VAL A 6 -17.71 52.20 65.19
N PHE A 7 -18.95 52.47 64.75
CA PHE A 7 -19.62 51.64 63.75
C PHE A 7 -19.13 52.07 62.36
N THR A 8 -18.19 51.32 61.79
CA THR A 8 -17.83 51.46 60.38
C THR A 8 -18.82 50.65 59.56
N PHE A 9 -19.82 51.33 59.00
CA PHE A 9 -20.62 50.78 57.89
C PHE A 9 -19.73 50.80 56.65
N THR A 10 -19.07 49.68 56.35
CA THR A 10 -18.43 49.50 55.05
C THR A 10 -19.55 49.20 54.06
N ALA A 11 -19.91 50.20 53.25
CA ALA A 11 -20.73 49.99 52.07
C ALA A 11 -20.06 48.91 51.21
N ILE A 12 -20.74 47.79 51.02
CA ILE A 12 -20.39 46.80 50.00
C ILE A 12 -20.59 47.50 48.65
N THR A 13 -19.50 47.93 48.04
CA THR A 13 -19.49 48.43 46.66
C THR A 13 -19.74 47.27 45.69
N PRO A 14 -20.42 47.50 44.55
CA PRO A 14 -20.80 46.47 43.60
C PRO A 14 -19.59 46.10 42.73
N ALA A 15 -18.64 45.33 43.27
CA ALA A 15 -17.50 44.82 42.50
C ALA A 15 -17.85 43.63 41.58
N SER A 16 -19.12 43.21 41.55
CA SER A 16 -19.57 42.03 40.81
C SER A 16 -20.08 42.31 39.39
N PHE A 17 -20.30 43.58 39.00
CA PHE A 17 -20.81 43.93 37.66
C PHE A 17 -19.70 44.27 36.65
N ALA A 18 -18.59 44.89 37.08
CA ALA A 18 -17.49 45.22 36.16
C ALA A 18 -16.71 43.99 35.66
N ALA A 19 -16.56 42.96 36.50
CA ALA A 19 -15.88 41.71 36.12
C ALA A 19 -16.70 40.84 35.15
N SER A 20 -18.03 40.92 35.17
CA SER A 20 -18.88 40.22 34.20
C SER A 20 -18.85 40.90 32.83
N ASP A 21 -18.83 42.23 32.79
CA ASP A 21 -18.78 43.00 31.55
C ASP A 21 -17.42 42.85 30.84
N ASP A 22 -16.32 42.83 31.60
CA ASP A 22 -14.97 42.58 31.07
C ASP A 22 -14.81 41.15 30.52
N PHE A 23 -15.41 40.15 31.19
CA PHE A 23 -15.40 38.76 30.72
C PHE A 23 -16.25 38.59 29.44
N GLU A 24 -17.41 39.23 29.37
CA GLU A 24 -18.27 39.24 28.20
C GLU A 24 -17.62 39.95 27.00
N ALA A 25 -16.95 41.08 27.22
CA ALA A 25 -16.17 41.78 26.21
C ALA A 25 -15.01 40.93 25.69
N TYR A 26 -14.26 40.27 26.58
CA TYR A 26 -13.21 39.32 26.22
C TYR A 26 -13.77 38.14 25.40
N ARG A 27 -14.88 37.54 25.83
CA ARG A 27 -15.54 36.44 25.10
C ARG A 27 -15.96 36.87 23.70
N LEU A 28 -16.56 38.05 23.55
CA LEU A 28 -16.97 38.58 22.25
C LEU A 28 -15.76 38.85 21.35
N GLN A 29 -14.67 39.41 21.89
CA GLN A 29 -13.42 39.63 21.16
C GLN A 29 -12.81 38.30 20.69
N GLN A 30 -12.79 37.26 21.53
CA GLN A 30 -12.33 35.92 21.14
C GLN A 30 -13.22 35.31 20.04
N GLN A 31 -14.54 35.45 20.14
CA GLN A 31 -15.48 34.98 19.12
C GLN A 31 -15.29 35.71 17.79
N GLN A 32 -15.16 37.05 17.81
CA GLN A 32 -14.89 37.85 16.62
C GLN A 32 -13.54 37.49 16.00
N GLY A 33 -12.50 37.31 16.81
CA GLY A 33 -11.19 36.84 16.37
C GLY A 33 -11.27 35.47 15.69
N ALA A 34 -11.97 34.52 16.30
CA ALA A 34 -12.18 33.19 15.73
C ALA A 34 -12.98 33.23 14.41
N GLN A 35 -14.02 34.07 14.33
CA GLN A 35 -14.79 34.28 13.10
C GLN A 35 -13.95 34.91 11.99
N LYS A 36 -13.10 35.90 12.34
CA LYS A 36 -12.19 36.54 11.39
C LYS A 36 -11.18 35.55 10.82
N ILE A 37 -10.51 34.78 11.68
CA ILE A 37 -9.57 33.73 11.25
C ILE A 37 -10.27 32.69 10.37
N LYS A 38 -11.50 32.30 10.72
CA LYS A 38 -12.30 31.38 9.90
C LYS A 38 -12.62 31.96 8.52
N ALA A 39 -12.96 33.25 8.44
CA ALA A 39 -13.24 33.93 7.18
C ALA A 39 -11.98 34.06 6.31
N GLU A 40 -10.85 34.48 6.88
CA GLU A 40 -9.56 34.56 6.18
C GLU A 40 -9.12 33.18 5.65
N PHE A 41 -9.29 32.12 6.44
CA PHE A 41 -9.00 30.76 6.00
C PHE A 41 -9.93 30.29 4.88
N GLN A 42 -11.21 30.67 4.93
CA GLN A 42 -12.17 30.35 3.87
C GLN A 42 -11.80 31.04 2.55
N GLU A 43 -11.48 32.33 2.60
CA GLU A 43 -11.03 33.09 1.43
C GLU A 43 -9.75 32.52 0.83
N TYR A 44 -8.79 32.12 1.67
CA TYR A 44 -7.58 31.43 1.24
C TYR A 44 -7.90 30.15 0.46
N LYS A 45 -8.76 29.27 0.98
CA LYS A 45 -9.18 28.04 0.28
C LYS A 45 -9.86 28.34 -1.05
N GLU A 46 -10.78 29.30 -1.07
CA GLU A 46 -11.53 29.69 -2.27
C GLU A 46 -10.60 30.23 -3.37
N ASN A 47 -9.57 31.00 -2.98
CA ASN A 47 -8.59 31.49 -3.93
C ASN A 47 -7.78 30.34 -4.55
N GLN A 48 -7.37 29.35 -3.76
CA GLN A 48 -6.66 28.16 -4.26
C GLN A 48 -7.52 27.34 -5.23
N ASP A 49 -8.78 27.11 -4.87
CA ASP A 49 -9.71 26.36 -5.71
C ASP A 49 -10.00 27.09 -7.02
N ARG A 50 -10.05 28.43 -6.99
CA ARG A 50 -10.23 29.28 -8.18
C ARG A 50 -9.01 29.23 -9.09
N GLU A 51 -7.81 29.34 -8.54
CA GLU A 51 -6.56 29.23 -9.30
C GLU A 51 -6.46 27.87 -10.00
N PHE A 52 -6.70 26.79 -9.25
CA PHE A 52 -6.66 25.44 -9.79
C PHE A 52 -7.75 25.19 -10.84
N SER A 53 -8.98 25.65 -10.60
CA SER A 53 -10.06 25.62 -11.59
C SER A 53 -9.69 26.36 -12.88
N GLY A 54 -9.03 27.52 -12.78
CA GLY A 54 -8.55 28.28 -13.93
C GLY A 54 -7.52 27.51 -14.74
N PHE A 55 -6.58 26.85 -14.08
CA PHE A 55 -5.58 26.00 -14.71
C PHE A 55 -6.22 24.82 -15.47
N LEU A 56 -7.20 24.14 -14.85
CA LEU A 56 -7.92 23.02 -15.46
C LEU A 56 -8.67 23.38 -16.75
N LYS A 57 -8.92 24.67 -17.06
CA LYS A 57 -9.63 25.06 -18.28
C LYS A 57 -8.80 24.95 -19.56
N SER A 58 -7.47 24.97 -19.50
CA SER A 58 -6.67 25.12 -20.73
C SER A 58 -5.34 24.38 -20.77
N GLN A 59 -4.89 23.79 -19.66
CA GLN A 59 -3.51 23.32 -19.52
C GLN A 59 -3.40 21.79 -19.56
N TRP A 60 -3.97 21.18 -20.61
CA TRP A 60 -3.93 19.73 -20.80
C TRP A 60 -3.01 19.36 -21.95
N ARG A 61 -2.26 18.28 -21.77
CA ARG A 61 -1.35 17.70 -22.76
C ARG A 61 -1.54 16.20 -22.78
N GLU A 62 -1.25 15.60 -23.92
CA GLU A 62 -1.29 14.14 -24.06
C GLU A 62 -0.07 13.52 -23.38
N PHE A 63 -0.31 12.44 -22.65
CA PHE A 63 0.69 11.61 -21.99
C PHE A 63 0.44 10.15 -22.35
N GLU A 64 1.50 9.36 -22.23
CA GLU A 64 1.43 7.92 -22.35
C GLU A 64 1.58 7.26 -20.97
N THR A 65 1.13 6.01 -20.89
CA THR A 65 1.44 5.14 -19.77
C THR A 65 2.65 4.27 -20.09
N PHE A 66 3.43 3.97 -19.07
CA PHE A 66 4.55 3.04 -19.10
C PHE A 66 4.17 1.76 -18.37
N GLN A 67 4.71 0.64 -18.85
CA GLN A 67 4.54 -0.65 -18.21
C GLN A 67 5.14 -0.65 -16.80
N GLY A 68 4.40 -1.23 -15.85
CA GLY A 68 4.85 -1.38 -14.48
C GLY A 68 6.13 -2.19 -14.38
N LYS A 69 6.98 -1.90 -13.39
CA LYS A 69 8.15 -2.73 -13.12
C LYS A 69 7.67 -4.12 -12.67
N VAL A 70 8.20 -5.16 -13.30
CA VAL A 70 8.10 -6.54 -12.81
C VAL A 70 9.29 -6.81 -11.92
N ARG A 71 9.06 -7.40 -10.74
CA ARG A 71 10.09 -7.56 -9.72
C ARG A 71 10.90 -8.84 -9.89
N ILE A 72 10.22 -9.98 -10.01
CA ILE A 72 10.83 -11.28 -10.32
C ILE A 72 10.63 -11.49 -11.81
N LYS A 73 11.72 -11.52 -12.58
CA LYS A 73 11.67 -11.67 -14.04
C LYS A 73 11.94 -13.09 -14.49
N GLU A 74 12.77 -13.79 -13.73
CA GLU A 74 13.13 -15.17 -14.00
C GLU A 74 11.96 -16.09 -13.63
N PRO A 75 11.71 -17.14 -14.42
CA PRO A 75 10.59 -18.03 -14.18
C PRO A 75 10.77 -18.80 -12.87
N LYS A 76 9.69 -18.88 -12.08
CA LYS A 76 9.62 -19.71 -10.88
C LYS A 76 9.58 -21.20 -11.27
N PRO A 77 10.24 -22.11 -10.51
CA PRO A 77 10.25 -23.53 -10.82
C PRO A 77 8.86 -24.14 -10.60
N ARG A 78 8.32 -24.85 -11.60
CA ARG A 78 7.01 -25.51 -11.48
C ARG A 78 6.99 -26.67 -10.46
N GLN A 79 8.15 -27.28 -10.24
CA GLN A 79 8.32 -28.32 -9.23
C GLN A 79 9.27 -27.82 -8.15
N LEU A 80 8.86 -28.04 -6.90
CA LEU A 80 9.70 -27.69 -5.78
C LEU A 80 10.91 -28.61 -5.69
N PRO A 81 12.08 -28.06 -5.34
CA PRO A 81 13.21 -28.90 -4.98
C PRO A 81 12.87 -29.65 -3.70
N VAL A 82 13.24 -30.93 -3.68
CA VAL A 82 13.09 -31.83 -2.54
C VAL A 82 14.47 -32.28 -2.10
N VAL A 83 14.72 -32.31 -0.79
CA VAL A 83 15.96 -32.90 -0.27
C VAL A 83 16.00 -34.36 -0.66
N LEU A 84 16.99 -34.74 -1.45
CA LEU A 84 17.22 -36.14 -1.78
C LEU A 84 17.75 -36.86 -0.53
N PRO A 85 17.21 -38.03 -0.16
CA PRO A 85 17.81 -38.89 0.86
C PRO A 85 19.27 -39.15 0.50
N ALA A 86 20.16 -39.14 1.48
CA ALA A 86 21.55 -39.53 1.27
C ALA A 86 21.55 -40.95 0.66
N ALA A 87 22.00 -41.06 -0.59
CA ALA A 87 22.14 -42.36 -1.23
C ALA A 87 23.04 -43.22 -0.34
N GLN A 88 22.55 -44.39 0.10
CA GLN A 88 23.45 -45.42 0.59
C GLN A 88 24.47 -45.70 -0.52
N PRO A 89 25.78 -45.76 -0.21
CA PRO A 89 26.78 -45.98 -1.24
C PRO A 89 26.49 -47.33 -1.91
N ALA A 90 26.06 -47.28 -3.17
CA ALA A 90 25.97 -48.47 -4.00
C ALA A 90 27.38 -49.07 -4.13
N PRO A 91 27.53 -50.42 -4.14
CA PRO A 91 28.82 -51.05 -4.32
C PRO A 91 29.50 -50.55 -5.59
N ALA A 92 30.74 -50.09 -5.46
CA ALA A 92 31.53 -49.56 -6.57
C ALA A 92 31.62 -50.60 -7.69
N GLN A 93 31.06 -50.29 -8.86
CA GLN A 93 31.38 -51.00 -10.09
C GLN A 93 32.61 -50.38 -10.74
N PRO A 94 33.49 -51.18 -11.39
CA PRO A 94 34.77 -50.69 -11.89
C PRO A 94 34.58 -49.73 -13.06
N VAL A 95 35.28 -48.61 -13.01
CA VAL A 95 35.36 -47.59 -14.06
C VAL A 95 36.21 -48.13 -15.23
N PRO A 96 35.72 -48.12 -16.49
CA PRO A 96 36.59 -48.28 -17.65
C PRO A 96 37.34 -46.98 -17.97
N ALA A 97 38.62 -47.12 -18.32
CA ALA A 97 39.54 -46.05 -18.69
C ALA A 97 39.10 -45.24 -19.94
N PRO A 98 39.57 -43.99 -20.10
CA PRO A 98 39.12 -43.09 -21.15
C PRO A 98 39.84 -43.33 -22.48
N GLU A 99 39.09 -43.28 -23.59
CA GLU A 99 39.60 -43.24 -24.96
C GLU A 99 39.36 -41.87 -25.64
N PRO A 100 40.13 -41.53 -26.69
CA PRO A 100 40.62 -40.17 -26.93
C PRO A 100 39.70 -39.27 -27.78
N ILE A 101 39.79 -37.97 -27.51
CA ILE A 101 39.09 -36.88 -28.19
C ILE A 101 39.74 -36.59 -29.55
N VAL A 102 38.94 -36.67 -30.63
CA VAL A 102 39.29 -36.16 -31.96
C VAL A 102 38.47 -34.89 -32.25
N PRO A 103 39.07 -33.74 -32.60
CA PRO A 103 38.37 -32.48 -32.78
C PRO A 103 37.90 -32.28 -34.22
N LYS A 104 36.73 -31.65 -34.43
CA LYS A 104 36.24 -31.15 -35.73
C LYS A 104 35.34 -29.90 -35.54
N PRO A 105 35.19 -29.04 -36.57
CA PRO A 105 35.67 -27.66 -36.51
C PRO A 105 34.59 -26.57 -36.45
N VAL A 106 35.04 -25.38 -36.06
CA VAL A 106 34.31 -24.11 -35.96
C VAL A 106 34.09 -23.49 -37.36
N PRO A 107 32.90 -22.94 -37.67
CA PRO A 107 32.75 -21.95 -38.73
C PRO A 107 32.77 -20.52 -38.16
N ASP A 108 33.63 -19.72 -38.79
CA ASP A 108 33.86 -18.30 -38.60
C ASP A 108 32.81 -17.47 -39.36
N ILE A 109 32.10 -16.55 -38.68
CA ILE A 109 31.35 -15.46 -39.33
C ILE A 109 31.54 -14.14 -38.54
N LYS A 110 32.56 -13.42 -39.00
CA LYS A 110 32.72 -11.96 -39.14
C LYS A 110 31.61 -11.06 -38.59
N ALA A 111 32.02 -10.20 -37.65
CA ALA A 111 31.32 -9.00 -37.21
C ALA A 111 31.27 -7.92 -38.31
N LYS A 112 30.13 -7.23 -38.39
CA LYS A 112 29.97 -5.97 -39.12
C LYS A 112 29.34 -4.94 -38.16
N PRO A 113 29.82 -3.68 -38.12
CA PRO A 113 29.40 -2.71 -37.11
C PRO A 113 28.08 -2.02 -37.50
N SER A 114 27.22 -1.77 -36.52
CA SER A 114 26.04 -0.88 -36.66
C SER A 114 26.28 0.47 -35.97
N PRO A 115 25.69 1.56 -36.46
CA PRO A 115 26.17 2.93 -36.23
C PRO A 115 25.64 3.54 -34.93
N ILE A 116 26.46 4.42 -34.36
CA ILE A 116 26.09 5.38 -33.31
C ILE A 116 25.20 6.45 -33.96
N ALA A 117 23.97 6.63 -33.46
CA ALA A 117 23.14 7.80 -33.74
C ALA A 117 23.29 8.83 -32.59
N PRO A 118 23.31 10.15 -32.88
CA PRO A 118 23.74 11.17 -31.95
C PRO A 118 22.64 11.61 -30.97
N ALA A 119 23.07 12.12 -29.82
CA ALA A 119 22.22 12.79 -28.84
C ALA A 119 21.47 13.98 -29.44
N PRO A 120 20.19 14.21 -29.08
CA PRO A 120 19.50 15.43 -29.48
C PRO A 120 20.03 16.63 -28.69
N VAL A 121 20.50 17.62 -29.45
CA VAL A 121 20.91 18.95 -29.00
C VAL A 121 19.68 19.71 -28.48
N ILE A 122 19.79 20.25 -27.28
CA ILE A 122 18.79 21.13 -26.67
C ILE A 122 18.82 22.48 -27.41
N ALA A 123 17.72 22.83 -28.09
CA ALA A 123 17.48 24.20 -28.54
C ALA A 123 16.72 24.97 -27.44
N PRO A 124 17.08 26.23 -27.15
CA PRO A 124 16.36 27.03 -26.17
C PRO A 124 15.00 27.45 -26.72
N VAL A 125 13.92 27.00 -26.07
CA VAL A 125 12.56 27.43 -26.40
C VAL A 125 12.37 28.86 -25.91
N ALA A 126 12.00 29.74 -26.84
CA ALA A 126 11.69 31.14 -26.61
C ALA A 126 10.52 31.30 -25.62
N VAL A 127 10.70 32.21 -24.66
CA VAL A 127 9.68 32.64 -23.70
C VAL A 127 8.62 33.45 -24.46
N ALA A 128 7.41 32.91 -24.61
CA ALA A 128 6.25 33.69 -25.04
C ALA A 128 5.74 34.55 -23.86
N PRO A 129 5.23 35.76 -24.11
CA PRO A 129 4.89 36.71 -23.06
C PRO A 129 3.64 36.28 -22.29
N VAL A 130 3.69 36.53 -20.97
CA VAL A 130 2.61 36.36 -20.02
C VAL A 130 1.43 37.25 -20.43
N ILE A 131 0.35 36.65 -20.92
CA ILE A 131 -0.95 37.33 -21.03
C ILE A 131 -1.59 37.28 -19.63
N THR A 132 -1.77 38.44 -19.02
CA THR A 132 -2.56 38.58 -17.80
C THR A 132 -4.02 38.24 -18.09
N PRO A 133 -4.64 37.25 -17.40
CA PRO A 133 -6.04 36.93 -17.62
C PRO A 133 -6.94 38.06 -17.06
N PRO A 134 -8.09 38.36 -17.72
CA PRO A 134 -9.07 39.31 -17.19
C PRO A 134 -9.69 38.79 -15.88
N PRO A 135 -10.20 39.68 -15.00
CA PRO A 135 -10.80 39.29 -13.74
C PRO A 135 -12.03 38.39 -13.99
N PRO A 136 -12.14 37.23 -13.31
CA PRO A 136 -13.24 36.31 -13.53
C PRO A 136 -14.54 36.82 -12.88
N PRO A 137 -15.70 36.39 -13.40
CA PRO A 137 -17.00 36.74 -12.83
C PRO A 137 -17.13 36.25 -11.37
N PRO A 138 -17.92 36.97 -10.54
CA PRO A 138 -18.13 36.62 -9.14
C PRO A 138 -18.69 35.19 -9.01
N GLN A 139 -18.01 34.35 -8.22
CA GLN A 139 -18.50 33.03 -7.88
C GLN A 139 -19.81 33.16 -7.09
N PRO A 140 -20.81 32.30 -7.35
CA PRO A 140 -22.03 32.29 -6.55
C PRO A 140 -21.67 32.00 -5.10
N LYS A 141 -22.18 32.85 -4.18
CA LYS A 141 -22.05 32.61 -2.74
C LYS A 141 -22.60 31.22 -2.39
N PRO A 142 -21.95 30.43 -1.54
CA PRO A 142 -22.44 29.11 -1.13
C PRO A 142 -23.88 29.23 -0.60
N VAL A 143 -24.85 28.69 -1.35
CA VAL A 143 -26.22 28.60 -0.88
C VAL A 143 -26.26 27.47 0.17
N PRO A 144 -26.80 27.68 1.38
CA PRO A 144 -26.86 26.62 2.37
C PRO A 144 -27.90 25.56 1.96
N VAL A 145 -27.48 24.57 1.17
CA VAL A 145 -28.26 23.35 0.90
C VAL A 145 -28.13 22.39 2.09
N ALA A 146 -29.20 21.77 2.58
CA ALA A 146 -29.08 20.77 3.64
C ALA A 146 -28.18 19.60 3.18
N ALA A 147 -27.24 19.16 4.02
CA ALA A 147 -26.41 18.00 3.73
C ALA A 147 -27.21 16.73 4.04
N ASP A 148 -27.26 15.80 3.10
CA ASP A 148 -27.86 14.48 3.30
C ASP A 148 -26.87 13.54 3.98
N LYS A 149 -27.36 12.45 4.55
CA LYS A 149 -26.54 11.41 5.19
C LYS A 149 -26.58 10.13 4.36
N ILE A 150 -25.45 9.43 4.27
CA ILE A 150 -25.38 8.06 3.77
C ILE A 150 -24.58 7.19 4.75
N GLU A 151 -24.93 5.91 4.79
CA GLU A 151 -24.27 4.90 5.63
C GLU A 151 -23.60 3.86 4.73
N LEU A 152 -22.34 3.56 5.03
CA LEU A 152 -21.53 2.54 4.37
C LEU A 152 -21.27 1.39 5.32
N SER A 153 -21.28 0.17 4.79
CA SER A 153 -20.71 -1.00 5.45
C SER A 153 -19.26 -1.19 5.00
N PHE A 154 -18.32 -0.58 5.71
CA PHE A 154 -16.88 -0.64 5.42
C PHE A 154 -16.20 -1.78 6.19
N TYR A 155 -15.94 -2.89 5.51
CA TYR A 155 -15.37 -4.12 6.12
C TYR A 155 -16.07 -4.54 7.43
N GLY A 156 -17.39 -4.38 7.45
CA GLY A 156 -18.26 -4.72 8.58
C GLY A 156 -18.45 -3.62 9.63
N ASN A 157 -17.81 -2.46 9.47
CA ASN A 157 -18.07 -1.28 10.28
C ASN A 157 -19.10 -0.38 9.59
N THR A 158 -20.03 0.17 10.35
CA THR A 158 -20.94 1.20 9.84
C THR A 158 -20.26 2.55 9.89
N VAL A 159 -20.01 3.15 8.73
CA VAL A 159 -19.46 4.49 8.60
C VAL A 159 -20.53 5.41 8.02
N SER A 160 -20.86 6.46 8.76
CA SER A 160 -21.79 7.50 8.31
C SER A 160 -21.02 8.70 7.79
N PHE A 161 -21.43 9.26 6.65
CA PHE A 161 -20.92 10.57 6.25
C PHE A 161 -22.01 11.45 5.63
N LEU A 162 -21.80 12.75 5.79
CA LEU A 162 -22.63 13.80 5.21
C LEU A 162 -22.18 14.06 3.77
N PHE A 163 -23.13 14.32 2.88
CA PHE A 163 -22.83 14.62 1.49
C PHE A 163 -23.77 15.69 0.92
N ASP A 164 -23.31 16.41 -0.10
CA ASP A 164 -24.17 17.35 -0.82
C ASP A 164 -25.01 16.59 -1.87
N PRO A 165 -26.36 16.69 -1.87
CA PRO A 165 -27.22 15.99 -2.82
C PRO A 165 -26.88 16.24 -4.30
N GLN A 166 -26.24 17.38 -4.62
CA GLN A 166 -25.82 17.68 -5.98
C GLN A 166 -24.78 16.68 -6.51
N TRP A 167 -23.96 16.08 -5.64
CA TRP A 167 -22.93 15.11 -6.05
C TRP A 167 -23.52 13.86 -6.69
N LYS A 168 -24.69 13.39 -6.23
CA LYS A 168 -25.41 12.24 -6.84
C LYS A 168 -26.03 12.58 -8.18
N LYS A 169 -26.38 13.86 -8.37
CA LYS A 169 -27.08 14.36 -9.57
C LYS A 169 -26.11 14.76 -10.68
N TYR A 170 -24.86 15.07 -10.35
CA TYR A 170 -23.86 15.46 -11.33
C TYR A 170 -23.68 14.38 -12.40
N ARG A 171 -23.62 14.81 -13.65
CA ARG A 171 -23.31 13.98 -14.82
C ARG A 171 -22.22 14.68 -15.61
N LEU A 172 -21.21 13.91 -16.01
CA LEU A 172 -20.18 14.43 -16.89
C LEU A 172 -20.84 14.76 -18.25
N PRO A 173 -20.78 16.02 -18.72
CA PRO A 173 -21.36 16.37 -20.03
C PRO A 173 -20.62 15.67 -21.17
N ASN A 174 -21.32 15.37 -22.27
CA ASN A 174 -20.72 14.80 -23.46
C ASN A 174 -19.61 15.73 -23.99
N GLY A 175 -18.36 15.31 -23.87
CA GLY A 175 -17.20 16.09 -24.25
C GLY A 175 -16.19 16.14 -23.12
N ASP A 176 -15.20 15.29 -23.23
CA ASP A 176 -14.15 15.03 -22.25
C ASP A 176 -13.11 16.12 -22.43
N LYS A 177 -13.51 17.32 -22.03
CA LYS A 177 -12.80 18.55 -22.31
C LYS A 177 -12.34 19.18 -21.00
N PRO A 178 -11.22 19.93 -21.02
CA PRO A 178 -10.73 20.71 -19.90
C PRO A 178 -11.82 21.49 -19.13
N GLU A 179 -12.80 22.04 -19.85
CA GLU A 179 -13.91 22.80 -19.28
C GLU A 179 -14.81 21.97 -18.38
N ALA A 180 -15.05 20.70 -18.69
CA ALA A 180 -15.86 19.80 -17.87
C ALA A 180 -15.17 19.49 -16.53
N MET A 181 -13.84 19.29 -16.57
CA MET A 181 -13.02 19.03 -15.37
C MET A 181 -12.96 20.27 -14.47
N SER A 182 -12.75 21.44 -15.07
CA SER A 182 -12.81 22.72 -14.36
C SER A 182 -14.20 23.01 -13.77
N ALA A 183 -15.27 22.73 -14.52
CA ALA A 183 -16.64 22.92 -14.06
C ALA A 183 -16.98 21.97 -12.89
N PHE A 184 -16.54 20.71 -12.96
CA PHE A 184 -16.68 19.76 -11.86
C PHE A 184 -15.95 20.24 -10.61
N TRP A 185 -14.69 20.64 -10.73
CA TRP A 185 -13.92 21.18 -9.60
C TRP A 185 -14.61 22.40 -8.98
N THR A 186 -15.09 23.32 -9.82
CA THR A 186 -15.80 24.52 -9.38
C THR A 186 -17.09 24.19 -8.63
N MET A 187 -17.87 23.22 -9.14
CA MET A 187 -19.08 22.74 -8.47
C MET A 187 -18.76 22.11 -7.11
N MET A 188 -17.75 21.24 -7.05
CA MET A 188 -17.34 20.61 -5.80
C MET A 188 -16.83 21.62 -4.78
N SER A 189 -15.99 22.58 -5.18
CA SER A 189 -15.50 23.64 -4.28
C SER A 189 -16.57 24.63 -3.82
N GLY A 190 -17.66 24.78 -4.58
CA GLY A 190 -18.84 25.54 -4.15
C GLY A 190 -19.85 24.72 -3.32
N SER A 191 -19.65 23.41 -3.19
CA SER A 191 -20.54 22.50 -2.47
C SER A 191 -20.15 22.34 -0.99
N LYS A 192 -21.01 21.69 -0.19
CA LYS A 192 -20.73 21.42 1.22
C LYS A 192 -19.85 20.17 1.43
N TYR A 193 -18.59 20.26 1.02
CA TYR A 193 -17.67 19.11 1.06
C TYR A 193 -16.96 18.90 2.41
N GLU A 194 -16.80 19.94 3.23
CA GLU A 194 -16.04 19.83 4.49
C GLU A 194 -16.65 18.83 5.49
N PRO A 195 -17.98 18.77 5.72
CA PRO A 195 -18.56 17.77 6.62
C PRO A 195 -18.31 16.33 6.19
N ALA A 196 -18.19 16.08 4.87
CA ALA A 196 -17.81 14.76 4.34
C ALA A 196 -16.36 14.43 4.72
N LEU A 197 -15.43 15.36 4.48
CA LEU A 197 -14.03 15.21 4.88
C LEU A 197 -13.89 14.97 6.39
N GLU A 198 -14.63 15.72 7.21
CA GLU A 198 -14.65 15.56 8.66
C GLU A 198 -15.12 14.17 9.08
N SER A 199 -16.23 13.68 8.50
CA SER A 199 -16.80 12.36 8.78
C SER A 199 -15.82 11.23 8.41
N VAL A 200 -15.23 11.29 7.21
CA VAL A 200 -14.29 10.26 6.75
C VAL A 200 -12.98 10.33 7.54
N ASN A 201 -12.51 11.52 7.91
CA ASN A 201 -11.34 11.67 8.78
C ASN A 201 -11.59 11.18 10.21
N ALA A 202 -12.81 11.34 10.74
CA ALA A 202 -13.19 10.75 12.02
C ALA A 202 -13.16 9.21 11.96
N ALA A 203 -13.78 8.62 10.93
CA ALA A 203 -13.74 7.18 10.70
C ALA A 203 -12.31 6.66 10.54
N ARG A 204 -11.45 7.37 9.81
CA ARG A 204 -10.03 7.05 9.67
C ARG A 204 -9.32 6.94 11.02
N ARG A 205 -9.55 7.90 11.92
CA ARG A 205 -8.95 7.91 13.27
C ARG A 205 -9.50 6.79 14.15
N GLU A 206 -10.81 6.62 14.15
CA GLU A 206 -11.49 5.59 14.96
C GLU A 206 -11.05 4.18 14.56
N LEU A 207 -11.05 3.90 13.26
CA LEU A 207 -10.67 2.61 12.69
C LEU A 207 -9.15 2.44 12.54
N LYS A 208 -8.35 3.47 12.85
CA LYS A 208 -6.88 3.49 12.69
C LYS A 208 -6.45 3.05 11.29
N LEU A 209 -7.10 3.62 10.27
CA LEU A 209 -6.79 3.29 8.87
C LEU A 209 -5.44 3.89 8.47
N ASP A 210 -4.65 3.07 7.80
CA ASP A 210 -3.51 3.52 7.02
C ASP A 210 -3.99 4.37 5.80
N ASP A 211 -3.04 4.86 5.02
CA ASP A 211 -3.31 5.65 3.82
C ASP A 211 -4.11 4.87 2.76
N TRP A 212 -3.86 3.57 2.58
CA TRP A 212 -4.60 2.74 1.64
C TRP A 212 -6.03 2.45 2.12
N GLY A 213 -6.22 2.15 3.40
CA GLY A 213 -7.53 2.02 4.04
C GLY A 213 -8.35 3.30 3.93
N TYR A 214 -7.71 4.47 4.03
CA TYR A 214 -8.36 5.76 3.80
C TYR A 214 -8.85 5.92 2.35
N VAL A 215 -8.01 5.56 1.37
CA VAL A 215 -8.38 5.55 -0.05
C VAL A 215 -9.51 4.56 -0.33
N ALA A 216 -9.46 3.37 0.28
CA ALA A 216 -10.50 2.35 0.15
C ALA A 216 -11.85 2.84 0.70
N LEU A 217 -11.84 3.56 1.83
CA LEU A 217 -13.06 4.16 2.39
C LEU A 217 -13.65 5.23 1.46
N TRP A 218 -12.82 6.08 0.87
CA TRP A 218 -13.28 7.04 -0.14
C TRP A 218 -13.82 6.34 -1.40
N ARG A 219 -13.20 5.23 -1.82
CA ARG A 219 -13.68 4.43 -2.96
C ARG A 219 -15.09 3.89 -2.71
N ASP A 220 -15.36 3.36 -1.52
CA ASP A 220 -16.69 2.88 -1.14
C ASP A 220 -17.70 4.04 -1.06
N ALA A 221 -17.28 5.20 -0.54
CA ALA A 221 -18.11 6.40 -0.48
C ALA A 221 -18.53 6.88 -1.87
N VAL A 222 -17.59 7.03 -2.82
CA VAL A 222 -17.92 7.49 -4.17
C VAL A 222 -18.73 6.46 -4.95
N GLN A 223 -18.49 5.16 -4.72
CA GLN A 223 -19.29 4.10 -5.31
C GLN A 223 -20.74 4.16 -4.84
N ALA A 224 -20.98 4.44 -3.56
CA ALA A 224 -22.32 4.59 -3.01
C ALA A 224 -23.03 5.88 -3.50
N LEU A 225 -22.28 6.94 -3.78
CA LEU A 225 -22.81 8.20 -4.32
C LEU A 225 -23.12 8.11 -5.83
N GLN A 226 -22.30 7.40 -6.59
CA GLN A 226 -22.40 7.29 -8.05
C GLN A 226 -22.36 5.82 -8.50
N PRO A 227 -23.38 5.00 -8.21
CA PRO A 227 -23.37 3.57 -8.54
C PRO A 227 -23.17 3.34 -10.04
N GLU A 228 -22.27 2.41 -10.38
CA GLU A 228 -21.95 1.97 -11.76
C GLU A 228 -21.42 3.06 -12.72
N ARG A 229 -21.20 4.29 -12.24
CA ARG A 229 -20.74 5.43 -13.04
C ARG A 229 -19.27 5.72 -12.78
N LYS A 230 -18.39 4.98 -13.47
CA LYS A 230 -16.94 5.05 -13.24
C LYS A 230 -16.32 6.44 -13.44
N PRO A 231 -16.68 7.22 -14.48
CA PRO A 231 -16.13 8.56 -14.64
C PRO A 231 -16.47 9.48 -13.45
N GLU A 232 -17.74 9.52 -13.04
CA GLU A 232 -18.17 10.33 -11.90
C GLU A 232 -17.61 9.84 -10.55
N GLN A 233 -17.47 8.52 -10.35
CA GLN A 233 -16.76 7.96 -9.19
C GLN A 233 -15.31 8.48 -9.13
N ASN A 234 -14.60 8.44 -10.26
CA ASN A 234 -13.20 8.86 -10.33
C ASN A 234 -13.06 10.38 -10.13
N LEU A 235 -13.98 11.18 -10.65
CA LEU A 235 -14.00 12.63 -10.40
C LEU A 235 -14.19 12.97 -8.92
N LEU A 236 -15.17 12.35 -8.26
CA LEU A 236 -15.38 12.54 -6.82
C LEU A 236 -14.17 12.08 -6.02
N LEU A 237 -13.61 10.91 -6.36
CA LEU A 237 -12.46 10.34 -5.66
C LEU A 237 -11.24 11.23 -5.81
N TRP A 238 -10.95 11.73 -7.01
CA TRP A 238 -9.89 12.70 -7.26
C TRP A 238 -10.04 13.94 -6.39
N TYR A 239 -11.24 14.56 -6.40
CA TYR A 239 -11.49 15.75 -5.59
C TYR A 239 -11.19 15.50 -4.12
N PHE A 240 -11.77 14.44 -3.54
CA PHE A 240 -11.57 14.16 -2.11
C PHE A 240 -10.14 13.78 -1.77
N LEU A 241 -9.42 13.04 -2.63
CA LEU A 241 -8.01 12.72 -2.38
C LEU A 241 -7.12 13.98 -2.43
N VAL A 242 -7.35 14.87 -3.40
CA VAL A 242 -6.61 16.16 -3.46
C VAL A 242 -6.95 17.04 -2.26
N LYS A 243 -8.22 17.18 -1.87
CA LYS A 243 -8.62 17.96 -0.67
C LYS A 243 -8.17 17.29 0.63
N SER A 244 -7.86 15.99 0.60
CA SER A 244 -7.20 15.27 1.71
C SER A 244 -5.68 15.43 1.71
N GLY A 245 -5.13 16.17 0.75
CA GLY A 245 -3.71 16.50 0.62
C GLY A 245 -2.88 15.48 -0.17
N TYR A 246 -3.50 14.52 -0.85
CA TYR A 246 -2.78 13.53 -1.65
C TYR A 246 -2.53 14.01 -3.08
N ASP A 247 -1.35 13.70 -3.62
CA ASP A 247 -0.96 14.04 -4.97
C ASP A 247 -1.53 13.00 -5.97
N VAL A 248 -2.69 13.36 -6.54
CA VAL A 248 -3.43 12.55 -7.50
C VAL A 248 -3.67 13.36 -8.76
N ARG A 249 -3.33 12.75 -9.90
CA ARG A 249 -3.55 13.31 -11.23
C ARG A 249 -4.80 12.71 -11.83
N LEU A 250 -5.63 13.60 -12.36
CA LEU A 250 -6.75 13.25 -13.20
C LEU A 250 -6.25 13.14 -14.65
N GLY A 251 -6.65 12.06 -15.32
CA GLY A 251 -6.47 11.91 -16.76
C GLY A 251 -7.82 11.63 -17.42
N TYR A 252 -7.95 11.97 -18.70
CA TYR A 252 -9.10 11.54 -19.51
C TYR A 252 -8.67 11.00 -20.87
N ALA A 253 -9.43 10.05 -21.41
CA ALA A 253 -9.19 9.46 -22.73
C ALA A 253 -10.55 9.13 -23.38
N GLY A 254 -11.04 10.00 -24.27
CA GLY A 254 -12.47 9.99 -24.58
C GLY A 254 -13.27 10.11 -23.27
N GLN A 255 -14.40 9.39 -23.17
CA GLN A 255 -15.32 9.50 -22.02
C GLN A 255 -14.80 8.89 -20.72
N ASP A 256 -13.66 8.22 -20.77
CA ASP A 256 -13.05 7.62 -19.61
C ASP A 256 -12.26 8.65 -18.81
N VAL A 257 -12.43 8.59 -17.49
CA VAL A 257 -11.67 9.36 -16.52
C VAL A 257 -10.81 8.39 -15.73
N HIS A 258 -9.52 8.67 -15.64
CA HIS A 258 -8.52 7.83 -14.98
C HIS A 258 -7.82 8.59 -13.86
N LEU A 259 -7.40 7.87 -12.83
CA LEU A 259 -6.64 8.43 -11.70
C LEU A 259 -5.24 7.83 -11.65
N PHE A 260 -4.24 8.71 -11.55
CA PHE A 260 -2.86 8.33 -11.33
C PHE A 260 -2.39 8.90 -10.00
N VAL A 261 -1.96 8.02 -9.09
CA VAL A 261 -1.65 8.36 -7.70
C VAL A 261 -0.15 8.37 -7.49
N ALA A 262 0.40 9.43 -6.91
CA ALA A 262 1.78 9.40 -6.44
C ALA A 262 1.87 8.51 -5.19
N VAL A 263 2.80 7.56 -5.19
CA VAL A 263 3.01 6.61 -4.10
C VAL A 263 4.47 6.69 -3.67
N LYS A 264 4.74 6.71 -2.36
CA LYS A 264 6.10 6.77 -1.82
C LYS A 264 6.90 5.52 -2.16
N GLN A 265 6.28 4.36 -1.99
CA GLN A 265 6.88 3.06 -2.25
C GLN A 265 6.79 2.69 -3.74
N GLN A 266 7.70 1.84 -4.18
CA GLN A 266 7.63 1.28 -5.53
C GLN A 266 6.39 0.38 -5.67
N VAL A 267 5.54 0.68 -6.65
CA VAL A 267 4.44 -0.21 -7.05
C VAL A 267 4.89 -1.07 -8.23
N PHE A 268 4.63 -2.36 -8.17
CA PHE A 268 4.99 -3.33 -9.22
C PHE A 268 3.75 -3.72 -10.04
N SER A 269 3.99 -4.18 -11.27
CA SER A 269 2.96 -4.73 -12.17
C SER A 269 1.71 -3.83 -12.31
N THR A 270 1.92 -2.52 -12.25
CA THR A 270 0.88 -1.48 -12.38
C THR A 270 1.42 -0.41 -13.31
N LYS A 271 0.63 -0.03 -14.32
CA LYS A 271 1.05 1.03 -15.24
C LYS A 271 1.20 2.35 -14.51
N PHE A 272 2.10 3.18 -15.02
CA PHE A 272 2.38 4.48 -14.44
C PHE A 272 2.62 5.53 -15.52
N THR A 273 2.53 6.79 -15.16
CA THR A 273 2.96 7.91 -15.98
C THR A 273 3.98 8.76 -15.21
N ARG A 274 4.66 9.68 -15.90
CA ARG A 274 5.57 10.65 -15.29
C ARG A 274 5.13 12.05 -15.66
N VAL A 275 4.96 12.88 -14.64
CA VAL A 275 4.70 14.31 -14.80
C VAL A 275 5.81 15.05 -14.08
N GLY A 276 6.69 15.70 -14.86
CA GLY A 276 7.96 16.21 -14.35
C GLY A 276 8.80 15.08 -13.71
N PRO A 277 9.36 15.28 -12.50
CA PRO A 277 10.16 14.28 -11.80
C PRO A 277 9.31 13.22 -11.08
N GLN A 278 7.99 13.43 -10.95
CA GLN A 278 7.12 12.58 -10.13
C GLN A 278 6.53 11.44 -10.95
N THR A 279 6.54 10.24 -10.37
CA THR A 279 5.87 9.05 -10.92
C THR A 279 4.49 8.89 -10.31
N TYR A 280 3.48 8.61 -11.13
CA TYR A 280 2.10 8.38 -10.71
C TYR A 280 1.58 7.06 -11.26
N TYR A 281 1.01 6.23 -10.40
CA TYR A 281 0.58 4.87 -10.72
C TYR A 281 -0.94 4.77 -10.88
N ALA A 282 -1.40 3.93 -11.81
CA ALA A 282 -2.81 3.61 -12.01
C ALA A 282 -3.35 2.61 -10.96
N VAL A 283 -3.00 2.78 -9.68
CA VAL A 283 -3.34 1.84 -8.58
C VAL A 283 -4.83 1.74 -8.26
N LEU A 284 -5.64 2.70 -8.76
CA LEU A 284 -7.09 2.71 -8.56
C LEU A 284 -7.86 2.09 -9.74
N ALA A 285 -7.17 1.76 -10.84
CA ALA A 285 -7.76 1.07 -11.98
C ALA A 285 -7.91 -0.43 -11.66
N ALA A 286 -9.07 -1.00 -12.01
CA ALA A 286 -9.37 -2.41 -11.72
C ALA A 286 -8.41 -3.38 -12.42
N ASP A 287 -7.91 -3.00 -13.60
CA ASP A 287 -6.96 -3.73 -14.43
C ASP A 287 -5.52 -3.19 -14.29
N ARG A 288 -5.23 -2.43 -13.22
CA ARG A 288 -3.91 -1.83 -12.96
C ARG A 288 -3.41 -0.90 -14.09
N GLY A 289 -4.34 -0.40 -14.90
CA GLY A 289 -4.08 0.52 -16.00
C GLY A 289 -3.78 -0.16 -17.33
N ASP A 290 -3.96 -1.48 -17.47
CA ASP A 290 -3.67 -2.22 -18.69
C ASP A 290 -4.45 -1.73 -19.91
N SER A 291 -5.70 -1.31 -19.73
CA SER A 291 -6.53 -0.66 -20.76
C SER A 291 -6.12 0.77 -21.10
N ILE A 292 -5.35 1.45 -20.24
CA ILE A 292 -5.04 2.87 -20.42
C ILE A 292 -3.88 3.02 -21.40
N GLY A 293 -4.15 3.55 -22.58
CA GLY A 293 -3.15 3.87 -23.62
C GLY A 293 -2.56 5.27 -23.43
N SER A 294 -2.83 6.16 -24.39
CA SER A 294 -2.63 7.60 -24.23
C SER A 294 -3.84 8.26 -23.59
N PHE A 295 -3.60 9.36 -22.88
CA PHE A 295 -4.62 10.12 -22.16
C PHE A 295 -4.15 11.57 -22.01
N TYR A 296 -5.08 12.49 -21.81
CA TYR A 296 -4.76 13.87 -21.50
C TYR A 296 -4.69 14.06 -19.98
N THR A 297 -3.62 14.71 -19.51
CA THR A 297 -3.49 15.18 -18.13
C THR A 297 -2.78 16.52 -18.11
N TYR A 298 -2.38 16.98 -16.93
CA TYR A 298 -1.90 18.33 -16.69
C TYR A 298 -0.68 18.36 -15.77
N GLU A 299 0.19 19.35 -15.97
CA GLU A 299 1.46 19.46 -15.23
C GLU A 299 1.35 20.23 -13.91
N ALA A 300 0.49 21.26 -13.81
CA ALA A 300 0.45 22.07 -12.59
C ALA A 300 -0.13 21.30 -11.40
N SER A 301 0.35 21.65 -10.21
CA SER A 301 -0.14 21.10 -8.96
C SER A 301 -1.24 21.98 -8.37
N TYR A 302 -2.05 21.39 -7.50
CA TYR A 302 -2.91 22.18 -6.61
C TYR A 302 -2.05 23.18 -5.82
N PRO A 303 -2.50 24.42 -5.54
CA PRO A 303 -1.69 25.48 -4.90
C PRO A 303 -1.23 25.21 -3.44
N VAL A 304 -1.37 23.97 -2.96
CA VAL A 304 -0.80 23.46 -1.72
C VAL A 304 0.12 22.29 -2.05
N LYS A 305 1.22 22.16 -1.30
CA LYS A 305 2.08 20.98 -1.39
C LYS A 305 1.29 19.70 -1.03
N LEU A 306 0.98 18.92 -2.06
CA LEU A 306 0.39 17.60 -1.91
C LEU A 306 1.47 16.57 -1.55
N LYS A 307 1.07 15.48 -0.91
CA LYS A 307 1.97 14.37 -0.54
C LYS A 307 1.64 13.10 -1.34
N PRO A 308 2.65 12.29 -1.69
CA PRO A 308 2.40 10.93 -2.15
C PRO A 308 1.74 10.10 -1.05
N LEU A 309 0.96 9.10 -1.47
CA LEU A 309 0.38 8.08 -0.60
C LEU A 309 1.49 7.25 0.05
N ASP A 310 1.37 6.97 1.33
CA ASP A 310 2.31 6.15 2.10
C ASP A 310 1.74 4.77 2.38
N ILE A 311 2.14 3.78 1.57
CA ILE A 311 1.69 2.39 1.68
C ILE A 311 2.75 1.50 2.37
N ALA A 312 3.58 2.08 3.24
CA ALA A 312 4.59 1.33 3.99
C ALA A 312 4.02 0.27 4.95
N SER A 313 2.73 0.36 5.28
CA SER A 313 2.03 -0.58 6.16
C SER A 313 0.63 -0.89 5.66
N ALA A 314 0.17 -2.10 5.97
CA ALA A 314 -1.21 -2.54 5.78
C ALA A 314 -1.83 -2.83 7.15
N SER A 315 -2.94 -2.15 7.47
CA SER A 315 -3.65 -2.28 8.73
C SER A 315 -4.41 -3.61 8.80
N THR A 316 -4.32 -4.28 9.95
CA THR A 316 -4.87 -5.63 10.16
C THR A 316 -6.00 -5.68 11.19
N SER A 317 -6.30 -4.55 11.84
CA SER A 317 -7.09 -4.51 13.08
C SER A 317 -8.43 -3.78 12.98
N PHE A 318 -8.77 -3.26 11.79
CA PHE A 318 -9.95 -2.40 11.64
C PHE A 318 -11.22 -3.16 11.22
N THR A 319 -11.09 -4.39 10.73
CA THR A 319 -12.22 -5.17 10.22
C THR A 319 -13.09 -5.69 11.35
N ARG A 320 -14.38 -5.90 11.09
CA ARG A 320 -15.20 -6.80 11.92
C ARG A 320 -15.05 -8.20 11.32
N PRO A 321 -14.40 -9.18 11.96
CA PRO A 321 -14.04 -10.39 11.24
C PRO A 321 -15.23 -11.19 10.73
N VAL A 322 -15.09 -11.75 9.52
CA VAL A 322 -15.93 -12.87 9.05
C VAL A 322 -15.05 -14.10 9.03
N THR A 323 -15.19 -14.92 10.06
CA THR A 323 -14.36 -16.11 10.25
C THR A 323 -14.64 -17.16 9.19
N ALA A 324 -13.59 -17.59 8.52
CA ALA A 324 -13.51 -18.86 7.82
C ALA A 324 -12.38 -19.70 8.42
N GLN A 325 -12.30 -20.97 8.01
CA GLN A 325 -11.40 -21.95 8.61
C GLN A 325 -10.55 -22.60 7.51
N ARG A 326 -9.25 -22.75 7.77
CA ARG A 326 -8.33 -23.49 6.92
C ARG A 326 -7.81 -24.70 7.69
N VAL A 327 -8.15 -25.89 7.22
CA VAL A 327 -7.57 -27.13 7.75
C VAL A 327 -6.22 -27.35 7.09
N LEU A 328 -5.19 -27.50 7.92
CA LEU A 328 -3.81 -27.73 7.53
C LEU A 328 -3.32 -29.02 8.19
N ALA A 329 -2.50 -29.78 7.48
CA ALA A 329 -1.88 -30.98 8.02
C ALA A 329 -0.46 -31.12 7.49
N PHE A 330 0.47 -31.55 8.34
CA PHE A 330 1.84 -31.83 7.95
C PHE A 330 2.49 -32.92 8.79
N GLU A 331 3.45 -33.61 8.19
CA GLU A 331 4.25 -34.63 8.86
C GLU A 331 5.52 -34.04 9.49
N TYR A 332 5.70 -34.27 10.78
CA TYR A 332 6.90 -33.88 11.52
C TYR A 332 7.37 -35.01 12.44
N LYS A 333 8.61 -35.47 12.25
CA LYS A 333 9.23 -36.56 13.04
C LYS A 333 8.37 -37.84 13.16
N GLY A 334 7.59 -38.16 12.11
CA GLY A 334 6.75 -39.36 12.05
C GLY A 334 5.32 -39.19 12.60
N GLU A 335 4.95 -37.98 13.01
CA GLU A 335 3.60 -37.66 13.47
C GLU A 335 2.89 -36.69 12.51
N THR A 336 1.62 -36.96 12.22
CA THR A 336 0.73 -36.06 11.51
C THR A 336 0.17 -35.00 12.46
N ILE A 337 0.60 -33.76 12.30
CA ILE A 337 0.02 -32.63 13.04
C ILE A 337 -1.09 -32.03 12.19
N ARG A 338 -2.27 -31.83 12.80
CA ARG A 338 -3.44 -31.20 12.16
C ARG A 338 -3.79 -29.91 12.88
N LEU A 339 -3.99 -28.84 12.12
CA LEU A 339 -4.34 -27.52 12.61
C LEU A 339 -5.61 -27.05 11.89
N ASN A 340 -6.51 -26.41 12.63
CA ASN A 340 -7.65 -25.71 12.06
C ASN A 340 -7.48 -24.22 12.35
N VAL A 341 -7.17 -23.44 11.32
CA VAL A 341 -6.78 -22.04 11.46
C VAL A 341 -7.94 -21.14 11.06
N PRO A 342 -8.57 -20.43 12.02
CA PRO A 342 -9.51 -19.38 11.67
C PRO A 342 -8.79 -18.19 11.05
N TYR A 343 -9.39 -17.59 10.03
CA TYR A 343 -8.90 -16.37 9.37
C TYR A 343 -10.07 -15.45 9.00
N ASP A 344 -9.77 -14.17 8.81
CA ASP A 344 -10.73 -13.11 8.51
C ASP A 344 -10.86 -12.86 7.00
N ARG A 345 -12.00 -13.27 6.43
CA ARG A 345 -12.32 -13.04 5.02
C ARG A 345 -12.43 -11.56 4.65
N ARG A 346 -12.79 -10.67 5.58
CA ARG A 346 -12.89 -9.23 5.30
C ARG A 346 -11.50 -8.61 5.19
N LEU A 347 -10.55 -9.05 6.02
CA LEU A 347 -9.17 -8.60 5.91
C LEU A 347 -8.52 -9.09 4.60
N VAL A 348 -8.80 -10.32 4.17
CA VAL A 348 -8.38 -10.83 2.86
C VAL A 348 -8.92 -9.95 1.72
N GLN A 349 -10.19 -9.52 1.77
CA GLN A 349 -10.75 -8.62 0.77
C GLN A 349 -10.01 -7.27 0.73
N TYR A 350 -9.63 -6.73 1.90
CA TYR A 350 -8.85 -5.50 1.98
C TYR A 350 -7.46 -5.66 1.35
N MET A 351 -6.73 -6.70 1.77
CA MET A 351 -5.40 -7.05 1.29
C MET A 351 -5.38 -7.33 -0.22
N GLY A 352 -6.42 -7.99 -0.75
CA GLY A 352 -6.58 -8.21 -2.18
C GLY A 352 -6.73 -6.93 -3.01
N SER A 353 -7.08 -5.80 -2.38
CA SER A 353 -7.10 -4.49 -3.02
C SER A 353 -5.81 -3.70 -2.87
N PHE A 354 -4.87 -4.13 -2.01
CA PHE A 354 -3.65 -3.41 -1.71
C PHE A 354 -2.69 -3.39 -2.92
N PRO A 355 -2.02 -2.26 -3.25
CA PRO A 355 -1.10 -2.22 -4.38
C PRO A 355 0.10 -3.13 -4.17
N GLN A 356 0.43 -3.95 -5.18
CA GLN A 356 1.59 -4.81 -5.09
C GLN A 356 2.88 -3.98 -4.98
N SER A 357 3.62 -4.17 -3.90
CA SER A 357 4.75 -3.29 -3.55
C SER A 357 5.96 -4.06 -3.01
N GLU A 358 6.83 -3.39 -2.25
CA GLU A 358 8.09 -3.96 -1.77
C GLU A 358 7.88 -5.04 -0.71
N PHE A 359 8.74 -6.06 -0.70
CA PHE A 359 8.65 -7.23 0.18
C PHE A 359 8.71 -6.83 1.65
N ALA A 360 9.41 -5.74 1.98
CA ALA A 360 9.49 -5.21 3.33
C ALA A 360 8.10 -4.95 3.93
N ILE A 361 7.11 -4.54 3.12
CA ILE A 361 5.73 -4.30 3.59
C ILE A 361 5.08 -5.62 4.00
N TYR A 362 5.23 -6.67 3.19
CA TYR A 362 4.65 -7.99 3.48
C TYR A 362 5.31 -8.64 4.69
N TYR A 363 6.64 -8.56 4.80
CA TYR A 363 7.38 -9.05 5.96
C TYR A 363 7.06 -8.28 7.26
N ALA A 364 6.76 -6.98 7.17
CA ALA A 364 6.41 -6.15 8.34
C ALA A 364 4.92 -6.21 8.72
N THR A 365 4.07 -6.84 7.91
CA THR A 365 2.63 -6.89 8.17
C THR A 365 2.29 -8.11 9.02
N ASP A 366 1.65 -7.87 10.17
CA ASP A 366 1.20 -8.92 11.08
C ASP A 366 -0.01 -9.70 10.51
N GLY A 367 -0.30 -10.87 11.09
CA GLY A 367 -1.59 -11.54 10.89
C GLY A 367 -2.73 -10.79 11.59
N SER A 368 -3.98 -11.10 11.23
CA SER A 368 -5.12 -10.63 12.02
C SER A 368 -5.03 -11.14 13.46
N GLN A 369 -5.69 -10.44 14.38
CA GLN A 369 -5.83 -10.90 15.76
C GLN A 369 -6.39 -12.33 15.84
N LEU A 370 -7.27 -12.71 14.90
CA LEU A 370 -7.88 -14.03 14.82
C LEU A 370 -6.82 -15.11 14.54
N VAL A 371 -6.05 -14.97 13.46
CA VAL A 371 -4.97 -15.91 13.11
C VAL A 371 -3.90 -15.91 14.20
N ARG A 372 -3.52 -14.74 14.69
CA ARG A 372 -2.46 -14.58 15.70
C ARG A 372 -2.82 -15.31 17.00
N GLN A 373 -4.05 -15.15 17.50
CA GLN A 373 -4.48 -15.79 18.75
C GLN A 373 -4.71 -17.29 18.60
N SER A 374 -5.10 -17.79 17.42
CA SER A 374 -5.34 -19.22 17.21
C SER A 374 -4.06 -19.97 16.82
N LEU A 375 -3.42 -19.58 15.72
CA LEU A 375 -2.34 -20.35 15.12
C LEU A 375 -1.08 -20.32 16.00
N LEU A 376 -0.71 -19.14 16.50
CA LEU A 376 0.47 -19.04 17.36
C LEU A 376 0.26 -19.82 18.66
N ALA A 377 -0.94 -19.80 19.24
CA ALA A 377 -1.23 -20.57 20.45
C ALA A 377 -1.08 -22.08 20.22
N GLU A 378 -1.56 -22.60 19.09
CA GLU A 378 -1.40 -24.02 18.74
C GLU A 378 0.06 -24.40 18.46
N LEU A 379 0.78 -23.61 17.65
CA LEU A 379 2.18 -23.89 17.33
C LEU A 379 3.09 -23.75 18.56
N LYS A 380 2.79 -22.81 19.47
CA LYS A 380 3.54 -22.59 20.70
C LYS A 380 3.55 -23.80 21.63
N LYS A 381 2.52 -24.65 21.60
CA LYS A 381 2.49 -25.92 22.36
C LYS A 381 3.66 -26.84 22.01
N TYR A 382 4.15 -26.75 20.77
CA TYR A 382 5.30 -27.52 20.30
C TYR A 382 6.59 -26.73 20.52
N THR A 383 6.64 -25.46 20.10
CA THR A 383 7.90 -24.70 20.07
C THR A 383 8.40 -24.28 21.45
N ALA A 384 7.53 -24.14 22.46
CA ALA A 384 7.93 -23.65 23.79
C ALA A 384 8.96 -24.53 24.52
N MET A 385 9.00 -25.83 24.22
CA MET A 385 9.93 -26.79 24.83
C MET A 385 11.13 -27.12 23.92
N MET A 386 11.15 -26.59 22.70
CA MET A 386 12.19 -26.85 21.71
C MET A 386 13.38 -25.90 21.88
N SER A 387 14.57 -26.36 21.49
CA SER A 387 15.67 -25.42 21.24
C SER A 387 15.36 -24.48 20.08
N GLU A 388 16.09 -23.37 19.97
CA GLU A 388 15.91 -22.39 18.88
C GLU A 388 15.99 -23.05 17.49
N GLU A 389 16.98 -23.91 17.26
CA GLU A 389 17.15 -24.64 15.99
C GLU A 389 15.99 -25.61 15.73
N GLU A 390 15.52 -26.33 16.76
CA GLU A 390 14.41 -27.28 16.63
C GLU A 390 13.09 -26.56 16.34
N ALA A 391 12.84 -25.44 17.01
CA ALA A 391 11.65 -24.62 16.78
C ALA A 391 11.65 -24.04 15.36
N VAL A 392 12.79 -23.54 14.88
CA VAL A 392 12.94 -23.07 13.50
C VAL A 392 12.70 -24.20 12.49
N ASN A 393 13.27 -25.38 12.71
CA ASN A 393 13.05 -26.56 11.86
C ASN A 393 11.59 -27.04 11.87
N PHE A 394 10.91 -26.96 13.01
CA PHE A 394 9.49 -27.28 13.13
C PHE A 394 8.63 -26.33 12.30
N LEU A 395 8.89 -25.02 12.40
CA LEU A 395 8.18 -24.00 11.62
C LEU A 395 8.48 -24.09 10.12
N LEU A 396 9.73 -24.39 9.74
CA LEU A 396 10.07 -24.70 8.35
C LEU A 396 9.26 -25.89 7.84
N ALA A 397 9.20 -26.99 8.59
CA ALA A 397 8.47 -28.18 8.17
C ALA A 397 6.96 -27.92 8.06
N PHE A 398 6.38 -27.11 8.96
CA PHE A 398 5.00 -26.66 8.85
C PHE A 398 4.75 -25.93 7.53
N VAL A 399 5.52 -24.88 7.23
CA VAL A 399 5.30 -24.07 6.01
C VAL A 399 5.60 -24.87 4.74
N GLN A 400 6.67 -25.67 4.72
CA GLN A 400 7.04 -26.50 3.56
C GLN A 400 5.95 -27.51 3.19
N LYS A 401 5.31 -28.13 4.18
CA LYS A 401 4.50 -29.34 3.97
C LYS A 401 3.00 -29.14 4.15
N ALA A 402 2.56 -28.11 4.90
CA ALA A 402 1.14 -27.86 5.13
C ALA A 402 0.46 -27.09 3.98
N PHE A 403 1.24 -26.42 3.13
CA PHE A 403 0.74 -25.57 2.06
C PHE A 403 1.10 -26.17 0.70
N ALA A 404 0.10 -26.41 -0.14
CA ALA A 404 0.33 -26.87 -1.50
C ALA A 404 1.04 -25.78 -2.32
N TYR A 405 1.81 -26.19 -3.33
CA TYR A 405 2.56 -25.28 -4.19
C TYR A 405 1.92 -25.15 -5.57
N LYS A 406 1.89 -23.92 -6.07
CA LYS A 406 1.56 -23.56 -7.44
C LYS A 406 2.15 -22.18 -7.70
N THR A 407 2.67 -21.93 -8.91
CA THR A 407 3.15 -20.57 -9.24
C THR A 407 1.97 -19.62 -9.37
N ASP A 408 2.23 -18.34 -9.08
CA ASP A 408 1.24 -17.29 -9.26
C ASP A 408 0.68 -17.19 -10.68
N ASP A 409 1.53 -17.31 -11.71
CA ASP A 409 1.07 -17.32 -13.10
C ASP A 409 0.06 -18.44 -13.36
N ASP A 410 0.29 -19.64 -12.81
CA ASP A 410 -0.64 -20.75 -13.00
C ASP A 410 -1.92 -20.59 -12.16
N GLN A 411 -1.87 -19.84 -11.05
CA GLN A 411 -3.00 -19.64 -10.12
C GLN A 411 -3.86 -18.43 -10.47
N PHE A 412 -3.24 -17.29 -10.80
CA PHE A 412 -3.86 -16.00 -10.97
C PHE A 412 -3.69 -15.43 -12.38
N GLY A 413 -2.74 -15.96 -13.17
CA GLY A 413 -2.36 -15.39 -14.46
C GLY A 413 -1.46 -14.16 -14.35
N TYR A 414 -0.99 -13.84 -13.14
CA TYR A 414 -0.08 -12.73 -12.85
C TYR A 414 0.59 -12.96 -11.48
N GLU A 415 1.77 -12.39 -11.28
CA GLU A 415 2.49 -12.37 -10.00
C GLU A 415 1.68 -11.70 -8.87
N LYS A 416 1.41 -12.41 -7.77
CA LYS A 416 0.63 -11.95 -6.61
C LYS A 416 1.32 -12.31 -5.28
N TYR A 417 1.75 -11.28 -4.57
CA TYR A 417 2.30 -11.46 -3.21
C TYR A 417 1.20 -11.56 -2.16
N PHE A 418 1.34 -12.50 -1.23
CA PHE A 418 0.43 -12.65 -0.10
C PHE A 418 0.92 -11.94 1.15
N PHE A 419 -0.03 -11.33 1.84
CA PHE A 419 0.09 -11.10 3.27
C PHE A 419 -0.18 -12.39 4.06
N VAL A 420 0.18 -12.40 5.36
CA VAL A 420 -0.03 -13.56 6.25
C VAL A 420 -1.47 -14.08 6.20
N GLU A 421 -2.47 -13.18 6.24
CA GLU A 421 -3.88 -13.55 6.22
C GLU A 421 -4.28 -14.30 4.93
N GLU A 422 -3.76 -13.85 3.79
CA GLU A 422 -4.07 -14.40 2.46
C GLU A 422 -3.55 -15.83 2.29
N SER A 423 -2.48 -16.20 3.02
CA SER A 423 -1.93 -17.56 3.03
C SER A 423 -2.92 -18.62 3.53
N PHE A 424 -3.91 -18.23 4.33
CA PHE A 424 -4.95 -19.14 4.84
C PHE A 424 -6.21 -19.16 3.96
N PHE A 425 -6.38 -18.16 3.09
CA PHE A 425 -7.50 -18.09 2.16
C PHE A 425 -7.21 -18.81 0.85
N PHE A 426 -6.05 -18.55 0.25
CA PHE A 426 -5.70 -19.14 -1.04
C PHE A 426 -5.27 -20.61 -0.91
N PRO A 427 -5.56 -21.45 -1.92
CA PRO A 427 -5.30 -22.89 -1.81
C PRO A 427 -3.82 -23.27 -1.93
N TYR A 428 -3.01 -22.46 -2.59
CA TYR A 428 -1.58 -22.69 -2.79
C TYR A 428 -0.79 -21.44 -2.37
N SER A 429 0.49 -21.65 -2.04
CA SER A 429 1.45 -20.60 -1.67
C SER A 429 2.79 -20.91 -2.32
N ASP A 430 3.40 -19.91 -2.96
CA ASP A 430 4.68 -20.07 -3.62
C ASP A 430 5.86 -19.55 -2.76
N CYS A 431 7.00 -19.19 -3.36
CA CYS A 431 8.24 -19.01 -2.60
C CYS A 431 8.24 -17.76 -1.72
N GLU A 432 7.74 -16.63 -2.20
CA GLU A 432 7.62 -15.42 -1.39
C GLU A 432 6.54 -15.52 -0.33
N ASP A 433 5.38 -16.13 -0.64
CA ASP A 433 4.28 -16.26 0.31
C ASP A 433 4.71 -17.09 1.52
N ARG A 434 5.39 -18.22 1.24
CA ARG A 434 5.96 -19.10 2.25
C ARG A 434 7.06 -18.40 3.04
N SER A 435 7.86 -17.56 2.39
CA SER A 435 8.90 -16.77 3.06
C SER A 435 8.31 -15.75 4.02
N VAL A 436 7.25 -15.04 3.62
CA VAL A 436 6.52 -14.09 4.48
C VAL A 436 5.90 -14.83 5.67
N LEU A 437 5.17 -15.92 5.43
CA LEU A 437 4.53 -16.69 6.49
C LEU A 437 5.56 -17.29 7.47
N PHE A 438 6.63 -17.88 6.96
CA PHE A 438 7.70 -18.44 7.81
C PHE A 438 8.37 -17.35 8.65
N ALA A 439 8.68 -16.20 8.05
CA ALA A 439 9.31 -15.10 8.77
C ALA A 439 8.45 -14.59 9.92
N TRP A 440 7.15 -14.39 9.66
CA TRP A 440 6.19 -14.00 10.69
C TRP A 440 6.15 -15.00 11.85
N LEU A 441 6.00 -16.31 11.54
CA LEU A 441 5.95 -17.37 12.55
C LEU A 441 7.23 -17.47 13.38
N ALA A 442 8.39 -17.44 12.73
CA ALA A 442 9.68 -17.56 13.40
C ALA A 442 10.00 -16.35 14.29
N HIS A 443 9.64 -15.14 13.84
CA HIS A 443 9.71 -13.94 14.67
C HIS A 443 8.81 -14.09 15.90
N GLU A 444 7.54 -14.43 15.70
CA GLU A 444 6.51 -14.48 16.75
C GLU A 444 6.72 -15.57 17.81
N LEU A 445 7.19 -16.74 17.40
CA LEU A 445 7.28 -17.91 18.28
C LEU A 445 8.67 -18.14 18.84
N VAL A 446 9.72 -17.68 18.15
CA VAL A 446 11.12 -17.94 18.51
C VAL A 446 11.87 -16.65 18.84
N GLY A 447 11.47 -15.51 18.27
CA GLY A 447 12.14 -14.22 18.48
C GLY A 447 13.50 -14.12 17.79
N VAL A 448 13.69 -14.88 16.69
CA VAL A 448 14.94 -14.85 15.91
C VAL A 448 14.93 -13.68 14.93
N LYS A 449 16.07 -13.00 14.79
CA LYS A 449 16.26 -12.01 13.72
C LYS A 449 16.36 -12.70 12.38
N MET A 450 15.85 -12.05 11.33
CA MET A 450 15.77 -12.65 10.00
C MET A 450 16.06 -11.66 8.89
N ILE A 451 16.37 -12.20 7.71
CA ILE A 451 16.43 -11.46 6.46
C ILE A 451 15.72 -12.26 5.36
N GLY A 452 15.10 -11.53 4.43
CA GLY A 452 14.63 -12.09 3.16
C GLY A 452 15.78 -12.07 2.14
N LEU A 453 15.85 -13.10 1.31
CA LEU A 453 16.88 -13.28 0.30
C LEU A 453 16.23 -13.45 -1.07
N LEU A 454 16.43 -12.47 -1.95
CA LEU A 454 15.98 -12.55 -3.34
C LEU A 454 17.12 -13.09 -4.21
N TYR A 455 16.98 -14.33 -4.66
CA TYR A 455 17.79 -14.93 -5.71
C TYR A 455 17.09 -14.80 -7.07
N PRO A 456 17.77 -15.06 -8.21
CA PRO A 456 17.10 -15.15 -9.50
C PRO A 456 15.95 -16.17 -9.45
N GLY A 457 14.72 -15.68 -9.64
CA GLY A 457 13.49 -16.49 -9.65
C GLY A 457 13.08 -17.11 -8.31
N HIS A 458 13.69 -16.74 -7.18
CA HIS A 458 13.42 -17.38 -5.89
C HIS A 458 13.54 -16.43 -4.71
N MET A 459 12.51 -16.39 -3.86
CA MET A 459 12.52 -15.71 -2.57
C MET A 459 12.64 -16.74 -1.46
N THR A 460 13.52 -16.48 -0.51
CA THR A 460 13.73 -17.34 0.67
C THR A 460 14.14 -16.51 1.88
N THR A 461 14.42 -17.16 3.01
CA THR A 461 14.83 -16.47 4.24
C THR A 461 16.15 -17.00 4.81
N ALA A 462 16.73 -16.22 5.71
CA ALA A 462 17.81 -16.67 6.58
C ALA A 462 17.61 -16.11 8.00
N VAL A 463 18.01 -16.89 9.00
CA VAL A 463 17.77 -16.62 10.43
C VAL A 463 19.09 -16.46 11.18
N ALA A 464 19.18 -15.51 12.11
CA ALA A 464 20.36 -15.32 12.95
C ALA A 464 20.26 -16.20 14.20
N LEU A 465 20.73 -17.45 14.08
CA LEU A 465 20.79 -18.38 15.22
C LEU A 465 21.89 -17.98 16.22
N ARG A 466 21.65 -18.26 17.51
CA ARG A 466 22.67 -18.13 18.57
C ARG A 466 23.83 -19.09 18.37
N GLN A 467 23.55 -20.27 17.85
CA GLN A 467 24.54 -21.31 17.57
C GLN A 467 24.49 -21.67 16.09
N VAL A 468 25.60 -21.45 15.39
CA VAL A 468 25.76 -21.83 13.99
C VAL A 468 26.62 -23.09 13.94
N LYS A 469 26.05 -24.21 13.51
CA LYS A 469 26.76 -25.48 13.40
C LYS A 469 27.71 -25.48 12.18
N PRO A 470 28.84 -26.22 12.25
CA PRO A 470 29.68 -26.44 11.08
C PRO A 470 28.88 -27.04 9.91
N GLY A 471 29.14 -26.55 8.69
CA GLY A 471 28.47 -27.01 7.47
C GLY A 471 27.15 -26.30 7.14
N PHE A 472 26.64 -25.43 8.03
CA PHE A 472 25.49 -24.59 7.70
C PHE A 472 25.84 -23.58 6.61
N SER A 473 24.94 -23.45 5.64
CA SER A 473 25.00 -22.41 4.62
C SER A 473 24.59 -21.07 5.22
N THR A 474 25.39 -20.03 5.03
CA THR A 474 25.19 -18.73 5.68
C THR A 474 25.35 -17.55 4.73
N VAL A 475 24.73 -16.43 5.09
CA VAL A 475 24.86 -15.11 4.47
C VAL A 475 25.22 -14.11 5.55
N ASP A 476 26.30 -13.36 5.35
CA ASP A 476 26.66 -12.25 6.24
C ASP A 476 25.99 -10.96 5.74
N HIS A 477 25.32 -10.24 6.63
CA HIS A 477 24.62 -8.98 6.32
C HIS A 477 24.62 -8.05 7.54
N GLN A 478 24.94 -6.77 7.34
CA GLN A 478 24.99 -5.75 8.41
C GLN A 478 25.76 -6.18 9.68
N GLY A 479 26.85 -6.92 9.51
CA GLY A 479 27.69 -7.38 10.63
C GLY A 479 27.14 -8.56 11.42
N ALA A 480 26.01 -9.15 11.00
CA ALA A 480 25.45 -10.37 11.56
C ALA A 480 25.52 -11.52 10.55
N ARG A 481 25.66 -12.75 11.06
CA ARG A 481 25.64 -13.98 10.27
C ARG A 481 24.27 -14.62 10.33
N PHE A 482 23.67 -14.83 9.17
CA PHE A 482 22.37 -15.46 9.03
C PHE A 482 22.53 -16.84 8.39
N VAL A 483 21.81 -17.83 8.89
CA VAL A 483 21.78 -19.21 8.43
C VAL A 483 20.59 -19.40 7.50
N ILE A 484 20.80 -19.98 6.31
CA ILE A 484 19.73 -20.21 5.33
C ILE A 484 18.59 -21.03 5.97
N ALA A 485 17.36 -20.57 5.79
CA ALA A 485 16.14 -21.23 6.24
C ALA A 485 15.10 -21.13 5.13
N ASP A 486 15.04 -22.15 4.28
CA ASP A 486 14.24 -22.10 3.06
C ASP A 486 12.89 -22.81 3.24
N PRO A 487 11.75 -22.08 3.27
CA PRO A 487 10.43 -22.68 3.46
C PRO A 487 9.88 -23.30 2.17
N THR A 488 10.63 -23.25 1.07
CA THR A 488 10.27 -23.77 -0.25
C THR A 488 11.12 -24.98 -0.65
N TYR A 489 12.24 -25.22 0.04
CA TYR A 489 13.05 -26.43 -0.12
C TYR A 489 12.47 -27.59 0.70
N ILE A 490 11.68 -28.46 0.07
CA ILE A 490 10.90 -29.47 0.78
C ILE A 490 11.80 -30.47 1.51
N GLY A 491 11.60 -30.59 2.83
CA GLY A 491 12.34 -31.50 3.70
C GLY A 491 13.67 -30.94 4.20
N ALA A 492 14.03 -29.71 3.83
CA ALA A 492 15.24 -29.05 4.28
C ALA A 492 15.13 -28.57 5.72
N SER A 493 16.19 -28.80 6.49
CA SER A 493 16.41 -28.15 7.78
C SER A 493 17.11 -26.80 7.59
N VAL A 494 17.07 -25.97 8.62
CA VAL A 494 17.90 -24.78 8.74
C VAL A 494 19.38 -25.14 8.49
N GLY A 495 20.07 -24.28 7.75
CA GLY A 495 21.44 -24.47 7.30
C GLY A 495 21.59 -25.19 5.96
N MET A 496 20.52 -25.80 5.41
CA MET A 496 20.56 -26.39 4.08
C MET A 496 20.18 -25.36 3.01
N ALA A 497 21.11 -25.09 2.08
CA ALA A 497 20.79 -24.34 0.87
C ALA A 497 20.39 -25.28 -0.27
N MET A 498 19.45 -24.83 -1.10
CA MET A 498 19.16 -25.51 -2.37
C MET A 498 20.45 -25.58 -3.21
N PRO A 499 20.80 -26.74 -3.80
CA PRO A 499 22.09 -26.90 -4.51
C PRO A 499 22.36 -25.85 -5.59
N PHE A 500 21.32 -25.43 -6.31
CA PHE A 500 21.40 -24.41 -7.36
C PHE A 500 21.79 -23.02 -6.80
N TYR A 501 21.28 -22.64 -5.63
CA TYR A 501 21.53 -21.34 -5.01
C TYR A 501 22.72 -21.34 -4.03
N ALA A 502 23.22 -22.52 -3.62
CA ALA A 502 24.25 -22.66 -2.58
C ALA A 502 25.56 -21.91 -2.86
N LYS A 503 25.87 -21.65 -4.14
CA LYS A 503 27.08 -20.92 -4.57
C LYS A 503 26.77 -19.51 -5.09
N LEU A 504 25.51 -19.09 -5.07
CA LEU A 504 25.08 -17.79 -5.55
C LEU A 504 24.97 -16.82 -4.38
N LYS A 505 25.23 -15.54 -4.67
CA LYS A 505 24.86 -14.45 -3.77
C LYS A 505 23.44 -14.00 -4.12
N PRO A 506 22.61 -13.64 -3.13
CA PRO A 506 21.30 -13.05 -3.41
C PRO A 506 21.47 -11.75 -4.19
N ASN A 507 20.58 -11.49 -5.14
CA ASN A 507 20.50 -10.24 -5.90
C ASN A 507 20.14 -9.06 -4.97
N ARG A 508 19.34 -9.33 -3.94
CA ARG A 508 18.94 -8.35 -2.93
C ARG A 508 18.69 -9.05 -1.59
N VAL A 509 19.16 -8.43 -0.51
CA VAL A 509 18.75 -8.75 0.85
C VAL A 509 17.63 -7.79 1.26
N VAL A 510 16.59 -8.33 1.89
CA VAL A 510 15.45 -7.57 2.42
C VAL A 510 15.52 -7.64 3.93
N ASP A 511 15.67 -6.48 4.57
CA ASP A 511 15.65 -6.40 6.04
C ASP A 511 14.23 -6.69 6.54
N ILE A 512 14.13 -7.59 7.53
CA ILE A 512 12.89 -7.94 8.22
C ILE A 512 13.01 -7.32 9.62
N GLN A 513 12.10 -6.42 9.97
CA GLN A 513 12.13 -5.67 11.23
C GLN A 513 11.61 -6.48 12.41
#